data_AF-A0A7K0Z2L9-F1
#
_entry.id   AF-A0A7K0Z2L9-F1
#
_cell.length_a   1.000
_cell.length_b   1.000
_cell.length_c   1.000
_cell.angle_alpha   90.00
_cell.angle_beta   90.00
_cell.angle_gamma   90.00
#
_symmetry.space_group_name_H-M   'P 1'
#
loop_
_entity.id
_entity.type
_entity.pdbx_description
1 polymer ?
#
loop_
_entity_poly.entity_id
_entity_poly.type
_entity_poly.pdbx_seq_one_letter_code
_entity_poly.pdbx_strand_id
1 'polypeptide(L)'
;RADGSIHADYQYDCGLAVAQLVIEAHHRGLVAHQMTGFDKAVAQDVLSIAPELIPVVVIAIGTQDAPEKLAGPLLERETAKRERLALSELVIKGLPA
;
A
#
# COMPACT_ATOMS: atom_id res chain seq x y z
N ARG A 1 -22.08 -14.12 -1.40
CA ARG A 1 -23.39 -14.57 -0.85
C ARG A 1 -23.34 -14.25 0.65
N ALA A 2 -24.46 -14.10 1.36
CA ALA A 2 -24.42 -13.85 2.81
C ALA A 2 -24.13 -15.13 3.64
N ASP A 3 -23.51 -16.14 3.03
CA ASP A 3 -23.27 -17.47 3.59
C ASP A 3 -21.89 -17.60 4.26
N GLY A 4 -21.12 -16.50 4.33
CA GLY A 4 -19.78 -16.50 4.93
C GLY A 4 -18.71 -17.19 4.09
N SER A 5 -19.03 -17.59 2.85
CA SER A 5 -18.02 -18.15 1.94
C SER A 5 -16.97 -17.11 1.54
N ILE A 6 -15.73 -17.55 1.34
CA ILE A 6 -14.64 -16.67 0.92
C ILE A 6 -14.97 -16.07 -0.44
N HIS A 7 -14.91 -14.75 -0.52
CA HIS A 7 -14.99 -14.00 -1.75
C HIS A 7 -13.59 -13.86 -2.35
N ALA A 8 -13.40 -14.36 -3.58
CA ALA A 8 -12.09 -14.34 -4.24
C ALA A 8 -11.52 -12.93 -4.42
N ASP A 9 -12.38 -11.91 -4.50
CA ASP A 9 -12.02 -10.52 -4.76
C ASP A 9 -11.67 -9.72 -3.49
N TYR A 10 -11.59 -10.37 -2.31
CA TYR A 10 -11.32 -9.68 -1.04
C TYR A 10 -10.02 -8.83 -1.06
N GLN A 11 -9.05 -9.22 -1.88
CA GLN A 11 -7.79 -8.47 -2.04
C GLN A 11 -8.00 -7.14 -2.78
N TYR A 12 -8.94 -7.11 -3.73
CA TYR A 12 -9.32 -5.88 -4.42
C TYR A 12 -9.98 -4.90 -3.45
N ASP A 13 -10.95 -5.39 -2.66
CA ASP A 13 -11.63 -4.57 -1.65
C ASP A 13 -10.67 -4.06 -0.58
N CYS A 14 -9.74 -4.92 -0.13
CA CYS A 14 -8.66 -4.52 0.77
C CYS A 14 -7.80 -3.41 0.14
N GLY A 15 -7.44 -3.54 -1.14
CA GLY A 15 -6.72 -2.51 -1.88
C GLY A 15 -7.45 -1.17 -1.95
N LEU A 16 -8.78 -1.19 -2.18
CA LEU A 16 -9.61 0.01 -2.15
C LEU A 16 -9.62 0.67 -0.76
N ALA A 17 -9.77 -0.13 0.30
CA ALA A 17 -9.74 0.37 1.67
C ALA A 17 -8.38 1.01 2.01
N VAL A 18 -7.28 0.37 1.60
CA VAL A 18 -5.92 0.91 1.75
C VAL A 18 -5.75 2.22 0.98
N ALA A 19 -6.27 2.32 -0.24
CA ALA A 19 -6.21 3.56 -1.01
C ALA A 19 -6.90 4.73 -0.29
N GLN A 20 -8.09 4.50 0.29
CA GLN A 20 -8.80 5.50 1.09
C GLN A 20 -8.00 5.89 2.35
N LEU A 21 -7.45 4.91 3.06
CA LEU A 21 -6.60 5.15 4.23
C LEU A 21 -5.40 6.05 3.89
N VAL A 22 -4.78 5.81 2.74
CA VAL A 22 -3.58 6.56 2.30
C VAL A 22 -3.93 8.00 1.94
N ILE A 23 -5.06 8.23 1.27
CA ILE A 23 -5.55 9.58 0.97
C ILE A 23 -5.79 10.34 2.29
N GLU A 24 -6.47 9.71 3.25
CA GLU A 24 -6.76 10.33 4.54
C GLU A 24 -5.50 10.60 5.37
N ALA A 25 -4.53 9.67 5.38
CA ALA A 25 -3.25 9.87 6.06
C ALA A 25 -2.53 11.12 5.53
N HIS A 26 -2.44 11.27 4.20
CA HIS A 26 -1.83 12.45 3.60
C HIS A 26 -2.62 13.73 3.87
N HIS A 27 -3.96 13.67 3.87
CA HIS A 27 -4.80 14.80 4.25
C HIS A 27 -4.49 15.30 5.67
N ARG A 28 -4.14 14.40 6.59
CA ARG A 28 -3.73 14.70 7.97
C ARG A 28 -2.25 15.10 8.11
N GLY A 29 -1.50 15.22 7.02
CA GLY A 29 -0.07 15.54 7.05
C GLY A 29 0.82 14.36 7.46
N LEU A 30 0.32 13.13 7.34
CA LEU A 30 1.08 11.90 7.57
C LEU A 30 1.50 11.27 6.24
N VAL A 31 2.53 10.45 6.28
CA VAL A 31 2.99 9.62 5.17
C VAL A 31 2.64 8.18 5.46
N ALA A 32 2.17 7.46 4.44
CA ALA A 32 1.83 6.05 4.50
C ALA A 32 2.65 5.25 3.48
N HIS A 33 3.42 4.26 3.96
CA HIS A 33 4.22 3.37 3.13
C HIS A 33 3.70 1.93 3.24
N GLN A 34 3.15 1.41 2.15
CA GLN A 34 2.56 0.07 2.06
C GLN A 34 3.63 -0.94 1.65
N MET A 35 3.72 -2.06 2.35
CA MET A 35 4.75 -3.09 2.16
C MET A 35 4.13 -4.49 2.16
N THR A 36 4.50 -5.31 1.18
CA THR A 36 4.07 -6.72 1.05
C THR A 36 5.19 -7.71 1.36
N GLY A 37 6.43 -7.25 1.49
CA GLY A 37 7.61 -8.07 1.78
C GLY A 37 7.79 -8.37 3.28
N PHE A 38 6.79 -8.97 3.91
CA PHE A 38 6.82 -9.39 5.32
C PHE A 38 6.44 -10.86 5.48
N ASP A 39 6.82 -11.47 6.61
CA ASP A 39 6.43 -12.84 6.93
C ASP A 39 5.00 -12.88 7.48
N LYS A 40 4.09 -13.47 6.70
CA LYS A 40 2.67 -13.56 7.05
C LYS A 40 2.41 -14.53 8.20
N ALA A 41 3.17 -15.61 8.30
CA ALA A 41 3.01 -16.58 9.37
C ALA A 41 3.43 -15.97 10.72
N VAL A 42 4.55 -15.24 10.72
CA VAL A 42 5.00 -14.48 11.90
C VAL A 42 3.97 -13.41 12.26
N ALA A 43 3.43 -12.67 11.28
CA ALA A 43 2.38 -11.69 11.54
C ALA A 43 1.11 -12.33 12.14
N GLN A 44 0.70 -13.50 11.63
CA GLN A 44 -0.46 -14.21 12.16
C GLN A 44 -0.27 -14.64 13.61
N ASP A 45 0.88 -15.22 13.92
CA ASP A 45 1.22 -15.69 15.28
C ASP A 45 1.33 -14.51 16.27
N VAL A 46 2.21 -13.55 15.97
CA VAL A 46 2.54 -12.44 16.87
C VAL A 46 1.35 -11.52 17.13
N LEU A 47 0.51 -11.28 16.11
CA LEU A 47 -0.66 -10.40 16.23
C LEU A 47 -1.94 -11.17 16.56
N SER A 48 -1.86 -12.48 16.80
CA SER A 48 -3.02 -13.34 17.09
C SER A 48 -4.15 -13.19 16.07
N ILE A 49 -3.78 -13.14 14.78
CA ILE A 49 -4.74 -13.01 13.68
C ILE A 49 -5.46 -14.35 13.51
N ALA A 50 -6.79 -14.29 13.41
CA ALA A 50 -7.60 -15.49 13.23
C ALA A 50 -7.18 -16.27 11.97
N PRO A 51 -7.13 -17.62 11.99
CA PRO A 51 -6.62 -18.43 10.87
C PRO A 51 -7.35 -18.20 9.53
N GLU A 52 -8.61 -17.79 9.58
CA GLU A 52 -9.45 -17.45 8.43
C GLU A 52 -9.11 -16.08 7.79
N LEU A 53 -8.30 -15.25 8.46
CA LEU A 53 -7.88 -13.94 7.98
C LEU A 53 -6.48 -14.00 7.40
N ILE A 54 -6.32 -13.38 6.22
CA ILE A 54 -5.07 -13.36 5.48
C ILE A 54 -4.45 -11.96 5.57
N PRO A 55 -3.27 -11.79 6.19
CA PRO A 55 -2.54 -10.53 6.14
C PRO A 55 -2.16 -10.18 4.70
N VAL A 56 -2.66 -9.05 4.20
CA VAL A 56 -2.43 -8.62 2.81
C VAL A 56 -1.23 -7.69 2.73
N VAL A 57 -1.14 -6.70 3.63
CA VAL A 57 -0.18 -5.60 3.57
C VAL A 57 0.11 -5.07 4.97
N VAL A 58 1.33 -4.60 5.20
CA VAL A 58 1.70 -3.80 6.37
C VAL A 58 1.88 -2.36 5.93
N ILE A 59 1.42 -1.40 6.73
CA ILE A 59 1.49 0.02 6.40
C ILE A 59 2.21 0.74 7.54
N ALA A 60 3.37 1.32 7.23
CA ALA A 60 4.03 2.26 8.14
C ALA A 60 3.38 3.64 7.97
N ILE A 61 2.93 4.25 9.08
CA ILE A 61 2.30 5.57 9.09
C ILE A 61 3.04 6.46 10.08
N GLY A 62 3.44 7.65 9.65
CA GLY A 62 4.17 8.58 10.49
C GLY A 62 4.31 9.97 9.87
N THR A 63 5.02 10.85 10.55
CA THR A 63 5.36 12.18 10.04
C THR A 63 6.63 12.10 9.20
N GLN A 64 6.67 12.82 8.08
CA GLN A 64 7.87 12.94 7.25
C GLN A 64 9.01 13.58 8.07
N ASP A 65 10.20 12.99 7.97
CA ASP A 65 11.41 13.49 8.62
C ASP A 65 12.45 13.90 7.55
N ALA A 66 13.58 14.45 8.01
CA ALA A 66 14.69 14.86 7.16
C ALA A 66 15.25 13.66 6.38
N PRO A 67 15.31 13.72 5.03
CA PRO A 67 15.75 12.60 4.20
C PRO A 67 17.20 12.19 4.48
N GLU A 68 18.05 13.12 4.94
CA GLU A 68 19.47 12.89 5.25
C GLU A 68 19.69 11.90 6.41
N LYS A 69 18.63 11.52 7.13
CA LYS A 69 18.66 10.42 8.10
C LYS A 69 18.74 9.04 7.44
N LEU A 70 18.37 8.95 6.16
CA LEU A 70 18.54 7.75 5.33
C LEU A 70 19.93 7.73 4.69
N ALA A 71 20.40 6.55 4.32
CA ALA A 71 21.70 6.37 3.66
C ALA A 71 21.57 5.52 2.39
N GLY A 72 22.48 5.78 1.44
CA GLY A 72 22.61 5.01 0.21
C GLY A 72 21.30 4.94 -0.59
N PRO A 73 20.87 3.74 -1.04
CA PRO A 73 19.71 3.60 -1.91
C PRO A 73 18.39 4.12 -1.32
N LEU A 74 18.26 4.20 0.01
CA LEU A 74 17.05 4.72 0.65
C LEU A 74 16.95 6.24 0.51
N LEU A 75 18.07 6.95 0.70
CA LEU A 75 18.15 8.40 0.49
C LEU A 75 17.95 8.78 -0.97
N GLU A 76 18.55 8.02 -1.89
CA GLU A 76 18.39 8.22 -3.33
C GLU A 76 16.91 8.08 -3.74
N ARG A 77 16.19 7.08 -3.22
CA ARG A 77 14.77 6.86 -3.50
C ARG A 77 13.87 7.93 -2.89
N GLU A 78 14.19 8.41 -1.69
CA GLU A 78 13.41 9.43 -0.99
C GLU A 78 13.43 10.77 -1.73
N THR A 79 14.57 11.10 -2.34
CA THR A 79 14.78 12.38 -3.05
C THR A 79 14.52 12.30 -4.55
N ALA A 80 14.35 11.10 -5.09
CA ALA A 80 14.08 10.89 -6.50
C ALA A 80 12.77 11.55 -6.96
N LYS A 81 12.80 12.13 -8.16
CA LYS A 81 11.58 12.67 -8.78
C LYS A 81 10.59 11.55 -9.06
N ARG A 82 9.31 11.82 -8.82
CA ARG A 82 8.24 10.88 -9.10
C ARG A 82 7.99 10.85 -10.62
N GLU A 83 8.35 9.74 -11.24
CA GLU A 83 8.08 9.50 -12.67
C GLU A 83 6.93 8.51 -12.84
N ARG A 84 6.16 8.67 -13.92
CA ARG A 84 5.08 7.79 -14.34
C ARG A 84 5.15 7.59 -15.84
N LEU A 85 4.72 6.43 -16.31
CA LEU A 85 4.48 6.17 -17.72
C LEU A 85 3.46 7.19 -18.27
N ALA A 86 3.61 7.52 -19.54
CA ALA A 86 2.65 8.36 -20.23
C ALA A 86 1.29 7.66 -20.34
N LEU A 87 0.19 8.42 -20.38
CA LEU A 87 -1.16 7.83 -20.51
C LEU A 87 -1.31 7.00 -21.79
N SER A 88 -0.61 7.37 -22.86
CA SER A 88 -0.57 6.63 -24.12
C SER A 88 0.03 5.23 -23.98
N GLU A 89 0.78 4.95 -22.92
CA GLU A 89 1.35 3.63 -22.63
C GLU A 89 0.41 2.76 -21.78
N LEU A 90 -0.59 3.35 -21.14
CA LEU A 90 -1.49 2.67 -20.20
C LEU A 90 -2.92 2.51 -20.74
N VAL A 91 -3.39 3.44 -21.57
CA VAL A 91 -4.77 3.47 -22.09
C VAL A 91 -4.83 2.81 -23.45
N ILE A 92 -5.53 1.67 -23.54
CA ILE A 92 -5.69 0.92 -24.80
C ILE A 92 -6.68 1.63 -25.76
N LYS A 93 -7.73 2.24 -25.23
CA LYS A 93 -8.77 2.93 -26.02
C LYS A 93 -9.38 4.08 -25.22
N GLY A 94 -9.72 5.19 -25.88
CA GLY A 94 -10.37 6.35 -25.27
C GLY A 94 -9.40 7.39 -24.69
N LEU A 95 -8.15 7.42 -25.18
CA LEU A 95 -7.23 8.49 -24.83
C LEU A 95 -7.80 9.83 -25.32
N PRO A 96 -7.92 10.86 -24.47
CA PRO A 96 -8.35 12.18 -24.90
C PRO A 96 -7.42 12.74 -25.98
N ALA A 97 -7.98 13.42 -26.98
CA ALA A 97 -7.22 14.16 -27.98
C ALA A 97 -6.59 15.43 -27.37
#